data_AF-E3NW11-F1
#
_entry.id   AF-E3NW11-F1
#
_cell.length_a   1.000
_cell.length_b   1.000
_cell.length_c   1.000
_cell.angle_alpha   90.00
_cell.angle_beta   90.00
_cell.angle_gamma   90.00
#
_symmetry.space_group_name_H-M   'P 1'
#
loop_
_entity.id
_entity.type
_entity.pdbx_description
1 polymer ?
#
loop_
_entity_poly.entity_id
_entity_poly.type
_entity_poly.pdbx_seq_one_letter_code
_entity_poly.pdbx_strand_id
1 'polypeptide(L)'
;MLCRMDPKSHDVIVDELDFSTMPGTQSGVLNSRWTPIGLKNNFQEAGPFEFILTNNSRSYLNLKRTYLVFTFEITDAAGNHVTMTPEVANTQVYAPINNIAHSIVKNFSLHINSQLAFHNSSNYAYKSYFEHVLMYGQEIKDSTLTAAGFYHDSAIGDLSSLGFQKRCLSVHGQGDVQVAANISIDLMNQPRVLLNSCNVKLTVYPNDSKFLIEAFNRDPDTEFRFKIKDVYALVNEFDLADGLSNALEAAVIEHKLIQYPMISSQVRSFYIEPNRLDAPANTLFTSKMPRRIFLGLVDAEAYNGSCKRLWGTRETTLAATLLAQNVQRRRLPIFRFRAEPRRTGQLAF
;
A
#
# COMPACT_ATOMS: atom_id res chain seq x y z
N MET A 1 -19.70 -25.57 2.83
CA MET A 1 -19.20 -25.12 4.15
C MET A 1 -18.77 -23.66 4.00
N LEU A 2 -19.43 -22.71 4.67
CA LEU A 2 -18.98 -21.31 4.66
C LEU A 2 -17.63 -21.22 5.37
N CYS A 3 -16.60 -20.74 4.68
CA CYS A 3 -15.32 -20.43 5.32
C CYS A 3 -15.52 -19.22 6.26
N ARG A 4 -15.80 -19.50 7.53
CA ARG A 4 -15.86 -18.49 8.59
C ARG A 4 -14.48 -17.86 8.79
N MET A 5 -14.46 -16.57 9.08
CA MET A 5 -13.21 -15.87 9.42
C MET A 5 -12.60 -16.39 10.72
N ASP A 6 -13.44 -16.87 11.64
CA ASP A 6 -13.04 -17.46 12.92
C ASP A 6 -14.18 -18.34 13.48
N PRO A 7 -13.89 -19.37 14.30
CA PRO A 7 -14.92 -20.19 14.93
C PRO A 7 -15.94 -19.40 15.78
N LYS A 8 -15.55 -18.23 16.32
CA LYS A 8 -16.40 -17.35 17.12
C LYS A 8 -17.21 -16.33 16.30
N SER A 9 -17.04 -16.27 14.98
CA SER A 9 -17.84 -15.36 14.16
C SER A 9 -19.29 -15.86 14.12
N HIS A 10 -20.23 -15.01 14.50
CA HIS A 10 -21.66 -15.27 14.37
C HIS A 10 -22.12 -14.90 12.96
N ASP A 11 -23.14 -15.61 12.47
CA ASP A 11 -23.73 -15.34 11.17
C ASP A 11 -24.66 -14.13 11.30
N VAL A 12 -24.46 -13.13 10.43
CA VAL A 12 -25.23 -11.87 10.43
C VAL A 12 -25.74 -11.62 9.02
N ILE A 13 -26.99 -11.17 8.91
CA ILE A 13 -27.58 -10.72 7.64
C ILE A 13 -27.23 -9.25 7.46
N VAL A 14 -26.91 -8.84 6.24
CA VAL A 14 -26.63 -7.42 5.94
C VAL A 14 -27.89 -6.60 6.19
N ASP A 15 -27.78 -5.47 6.89
CA ASP A 15 -28.90 -4.60 7.23
C ASP A 15 -29.75 -4.20 5.99
N GLU A 16 -29.14 -4.12 4.81
CA GLU A 16 -29.82 -3.85 3.52
C GLU A 16 -30.87 -4.90 3.13
N LEU A 17 -30.76 -6.11 3.67
CA LEU A 17 -31.67 -7.23 3.41
C LEU A 17 -32.61 -7.50 4.59
N ASP A 18 -32.42 -6.82 5.72
CA ASP A 18 -33.33 -6.92 6.86
C ASP A 18 -34.44 -5.88 6.75
N PHE A 19 -35.56 -6.30 6.14
CA PHE A 19 -36.77 -5.47 6.05
C PHE A 19 -37.60 -5.45 7.32
N SER A 20 -37.23 -6.21 8.36
CA SER A 20 -38.02 -6.35 9.58
C SER A 20 -37.68 -5.31 10.65
N THR A 21 -36.48 -4.74 10.59
CA THR A 21 -36.02 -3.73 11.54
C THR A 21 -35.67 -2.44 10.80
N MET A 22 -35.87 -1.30 11.47
CA MET A 22 -35.36 -0.05 10.96
C MET A 22 -33.83 -0.03 11.12
N PRO A 23 -33.08 0.46 10.12
CA PRO A 23 -31.62 0.49 10.19
C PRO A 23 -31.15 1.35 11.36
N GLY A 24 -30.09 0.90 12.04
CA GLY A 24 -29.52 1.63 13.17
C GLY A 24 -29.00 3.00 12.77
N THR A 25 -29.28 4.02 13.58
CA THR A 25 -28.71 5.36 13.36
C THR A 25 -27.31 5.44 13.95
N GLN A 26 -26.34 5.87 13.15
CA GLN A 26 -24.98 6.12 13.60
C GLN A 26 -24.97 7.40 14.46
N SER A 27 -24.83 7.24 15.77
CA SER A 27 -24.73 8.37 16.74
C SER A 27 -23.36 8.43 17.44
N GLY A 28 -22.52 7.43 17.21
CA GLY A 28 -21.26 7.25 17.94
C GLY A 28 -20.06 8.03 17.37
N VAL A 29 -20.11 8.46 16.10
CA VAL A 29 -19.04 9.25 15.47
C VAL A 29 -19.57 10.67 15.35
N LEU A 30 -18.97 11.58 16.11
CA LEU A 30 -19.34 13.00 16.10
C LEU A 30 -18.73 13.71 14.89
N ASN A 31 -17.48 13.37 14.54
CA ASN A 31 -16.76 14.01 13.46
C ASN A 31 -15.81 13.03 12.75
N SER A 32 -15.63 13.23 11.45
CA SER A 32 -14.62 12.57 10.63
C SER A 32 -13.78 13.64 9.96
N ARG A 33 -12.48 13.69 10.25
CA ARG A 33 -11.59 14.73 9.72
C ARG A 33 -10.42 14.14 8.96
N TRP A 34 -10.03 14.83 7.90
CA TRP A 34 -8.84 14.53 7.11
C TRP A 34 -7.70 15.47 7.51
N THR A 35 -6.61 14.90 7.98
CA THR A 35 -5.42 15.65 8.42
C THR A 35 -4.24 15.31 7.52
N PRO A 36 -3.64 16.28 6.82
CA PRO A 36 -2.38 16.07 6.12
C PRO A 36 -1.23 16.01 7.13
N ILE A 37 -0.42 14.97 7.02
CA ILE A 37 0.74 14.72 7.87
C ILE A 37 1.98 14.75 6.98
N GLY A 38 2.81 15.75 7.20
CA GLY A 38 4.12 15.86 6.54
C GLY A 38 5.12 14.83 7.05
N LEU A 39 6.29 14.81 6.43
CA LEU A 39 7.41 14.00 6.88
C LEU A 39 7.88 14.42 8.27
N LYS A 40 8.21 13.43 9.10
CA LYS A 40 8.90 13.65 10.37
C LYS A 40 10.38 13.96 10.16
N ASN A 41 10.99 13.32 9.17
CA ASN A 41 12.38 13.53 8.81
C ASN A 41 12.49 14.55 7.67
N ASN A 42 13.71 15.06 7.45
CA ASN A 42 13.97 15.90 6.29
C ASN A 42 13.77 15.08 5.01
N PHE A 43 13.19 15.73 4.00
CA PHE A 43 12.99 15.13 2.69
C PHE A 43 14.32 14.68 2.07
N GLN A 44 14.36 13.43 1.60
CA GLN A 44 15.49 12.84 0.88
C GLN A 44 14.94 12.04 -0.30
N GLU A 45 15.44 12.28 -1.52
CA GLU A 45 14.90 11.64 -2.73
C GLU A 45 14.94 10.10 -2.67
N ALA A 46 15.98 9.51 -2.08
CA ALA A 46 16.15 8.07 -1.94
C ALA A 46 15.45 7.47 -0.70
N GLY A 47 14.72 8.29 0.07
CA GLY A 47 14.16 7.91 1.37
C GLY A 47 15.22 7.64 2.44
N PRO A 48 14.83 7.11 3.62
CA PRO A 48 13.48 6.70 3.99
C PRO A 48 12.54 7.89 4.22
N PHE A 49 11.24 7.71 3.97
CA PHE A 49 10.20 8.68 4.32
C PHE A 49 9.50 8.23 5.60
N GLU A 50 9.60 9.01 6.67
CA GLU A 50 9.02 8.67 7.96
C GLU A 50 7.81 9.54 8.29
N PHE A 51 6.68 8.89 8.60
CA PHE A 51 5.45 9.55 9.03
C PHE A 51 5.06 9.08 10.44
N ILE A 52 4.60 10.01 11.27
CA ILE A 52 3.86 9.67 12.50
C ILE A 52 2.39 9.93 12.20
N LEU A 53 1.61 8.87 11.99
CA LEU A 53 0.23 8.99 11.53
C LEU A 53 -0.73 9.49 12.61
N THR A 54 -0.32 9.43 13.89
CA THR A 54 -1.16 9.83 15.02
C THR A 54 -0.72 11.18 15.54
N ASN A 55 -1.61 12.17 15.41
CA ASN A 55 -1.37 13.52 15.89
C ASN A 55 -2.16 13.83 17.18
N ASN A 56 -3.32 13.17 17.38
CA ASN A 56 -4.20 13.42 18.53
C ASN A 56 -4.36 12.14 19.39
N SER A 57 -4.30 12.30 20.72
CA SER A 57 -4.48 11.20 21.67
C SER A 57 -5.94 10.78 21.88
N ARG A 58 -6.91 11.64 21.54
CA ARG A 58 -8.35 11.37 21.71
C ARG A 58 -9.00 10.74 20.49
N SER A 59 -8.48 11.02 19.30
CA SER A 59 -9.10 10.58 18.05
C SER A 59 -8.71 9.14 17.69
N TYR A 60 -9.60 8.46 16.98
CA TYR A 60 -9.41 7.10 16.51
C TYR A 60 -8.96 7.11 15.05
N LEU A 61 -7.92 6.35 14.72
CA LEU A 61 -7.31 6.38 13.40
C LEU A 61 -8.02 5.40 12.46
N ASN A 62 -8.53 5.88 11.32
CA ASN A 62 -9.04 5.00 10.29
C ASN A 62 -7.91 4.55 9.35
N LEU A 63 -7.38 3.35 9.62
CA LEU A 63 -6.26 2.78 8.87
C LEU A 63 -6.59 2.53 7.39
N LYS A 64 -7.82 2.10 7.08
CA LYS A 64 -8.25 1.85 5.69
C LYS A 64 -8.37 3.12 4.87
N ARG A 65 -8.73 4.24 5.52
CA ARG A 65 -8.86 5.56 4.93
C ARG A 65 -7.61 6.39 5.22
N THR A 66 -6.45 5.84 4.89
CA THR A 66 -5.16 6.53 4.94
C THR A 66 -4.51 6.45 3.56
N TYR A 67 -4.16 7.60 3.02
CA TYR A 67 -3.57 7.74 1.68
C TYR A 67 -2.16 8.31 1.79
N LEU A 68 -1.27 7.88 0.90
CA LEU A 68 -0.01 8.53 0.63
C LEU A 68 -0.14 9.29 -0.68
N VAL A 69 0.26 10.56 -0.65
CA VAL A 69 0.24 11.43 -1.81
C VAL A 69 1.68 11.76 -2.17
N PHE A 70 2.02 11.51 -3.43
CA PHE A 70 3.34 11.78 -3.99
C PHE A 70 3.20 12.78 -5.13
N THR A 71 4.07 13.79 -5.12
CA THR A 71 4.23 14.71 -6.24
C THR A 71 5.58 14.43 -6.89
N PHE A 72 5.60 14.13 -8.18
CA PHE A 72 6.83 13.76 -8.89
C PHE A 72 6.96 14.43 -10.26
N GLU A 73 8.18 14.45 -10.76
CA GLU A 73 8.54 14.83 -12.12
C GLU A 73 9.53 13.80 -12.71
N ILE A 74 9.58 13.72 -14.04
CA ILE A 74 10.57 12.91 -14.76
C ILE A 74 11.53 13.87 -15.47
N THR A 75 12.82 13.76 -15.15
CA THR A 75 13.89 14.57 -15.76
C THR A 75 14.94 13.67 -16.39
N ASP A 76 15.83 14.25 -17.18
CA ASP A 76 17.09 13.59 -17.56
C ASP A 76 18.06 13.51 -16.36
N ALA A 77 19.17 12.80 -16.51
CA ALA A 77 20.22 12.65 -15.50
C ALA A 77 20.81 14.00 -15.07
N ALA A 78 20.90 14.95 -16.00
CA ALA A 78 21.33 16.33 -15.74
C ALA A 78 20.25 17.20 -15.05
N GLY A 79 19.05 16.67 -14.84
CA GLY A 79 17.92 17.40 -14.25
C GLY A 79 17.16 18.29 -15.23
N ASN A 80 17.47 18.22 -16.52
CA ASN A 80 16.76 18.94 -17.56
C ASN A 80 15.43 18.24 -17.92
N HIS A 81 14.45 19.03 -18.37
CA HIS A 81 13.20 18.49 -18.87
C HIS A 81 13.41 17.79 -20.21
N VAL A 82 12.86 16.58 -20.35
CA VAL A 82 12.90 15.85 -21.62
C VAL A 82 11.64 16.19 -22.40
N THR A 83 11.78 16.78 -23.58
CA THR A 83 10.63 17.04 -24.45
C THR A 83 10.21 15.74 -25.14
N MET A 84 8.93 15.39 -25.01
CA MET A 84 8.32 14.26 -25.69
C MET A 84 7.26 14.76 -26.67
N THR A 85 7.19 14.19 -27.87
CA THR A 85 6.12 14.40 -28.86
C THR A 85 5.39 13.09 -29.10
N PRO A 86 4.33 12.77 -28.32
CA PRO A 86 3.69 11.45 -28.31
C PRO A 86 2.99 11.07 -29.63
N GLU A 87 2.75 12.04 -30.52
CA GLU A 87 2.02 11.84 -31.78
C GLU A 87 2.91 11.41 -32.97
N VAL A 88 4.24 11.56 -32.86
CA VAL A 88 5.16 11.27 -33.98
C VAL A 88 5.71 9.85 -33.86
N ALA A 89 5.53 9.04 -34.90
CA ALA A 89 6.14 7.71 -34.97
C ALA A 89 7.68 7.83 -34.89
N ASN A 90 8.32 7.00 -34.06
CA ASN A 90 9.78 6.91 -33.83
C ASN A 90 10.42 8.00 -32.95
N THR A 91 9.66 8.87 -32.29
CA THR A 91 10.26 9.74 -31.27
C THR A 91 10.41 9.02 -29.93
N GLN A 92 11.35 9.48 -29.10
CA GLN A 92 11.54 8.99 -27.73
C GLN A 92 10.28 9.28 -26.91
N VAL A 93 9.64 8.22 -26.41
CA VAL A 93 8.42 8.30 -25.61
C VAL A 93 8.70 7.66 -24.26
N TYR A 94 8.31 8.34 -23.19
CA TYR A 94 8.45 7.84 -21.84
C TYR A 94 7.16 8.02 -21.04
N ALA A 95 6.95 7.15 -20.06
CA ALA A 95 5.83 7.18 -19.16
C ALA A 95 6.26 6.67 -17.78
N PRO A 96 5.55 7.06 -16.71
CA PRO A 96 5.66 6.34 -15.45
C PRO A 96 5.12 4.92 -15.63
N ILE A 97 5.69 3.98 -14.89
CA ILE A 97 5.17 2.62 -14.82
C ILE A 97 3.71 2.64 -14.35
N ASN A 98 2.94 1.66 -14.81
CA ASN A 98 1.55 1.52 -14.39
C ASN A 98 1.45 1.38 -12.85
N ASN A 99 0.37 1.93 -12.27
CA ASN A 99 0.15 1.98 -10.81
C ASN A 99 1.25 2.72 -10.03
N ILE A 100 1.74 3.84 -10.59
CA ILE A 100 2.92 4.57 -10.09
C ILE A 100 2.85 4.90 -8.59
N ALA A 101 1.70 5.28 -8.05
CA ALA A 101 1.58 5.67 -6.64
C ALA A 101 1.96 4.53 -5.67
N HIS A 102 1.69 3.28 -6.05
CA HIS A 102 2.15 2.13 -5.28
C HIS A 102 3.55 1.68 -5.71
N SER A 103 3.89 1.80 -7.00
CA SER A 103 5.18 1.39 -7.54
C SER A 103 6.35 2.23 -7.02
N ILE A 104 6.11 3.51 -6.67
CA ILE A 104 7.09 4.38 -5.98
C ILE A 104 7.62 3.70 -4.72
N VAL A 105 6.82 2.88 -4.03
CA VAL A 105 7.21 2.25 -2.77
C VAL A 105 7.76 0.84 -2.98
N LYS A 106 8.98 0.60 -2.50
CA LYS A 106 9.62 -0.71 -2.47
C LYS A 106 9.11 -1.57 -1.33
N ASN A 107 9.16 -1.01 -0.12
CA ASN A 107 8.71 -1.65 1.11
C ASN A 107 8.26 -0.62 2.16
N PHE A 108 7.56 -1.14 3.15
CA PHE A 108 7.02 -0.46 4.30
C PHE A 108 7.53 -1.12 5.58
N SER A 109 7.77 -0.28 6.57
CA SER A 109 7.99 -0.70 7.96
C SER A 109 7.02 0.05 8.85
N LEU A 110 6.10 -0.69 9.47
CA LEU A 110 5.07 -0.14 10.34
C LEU A 110 5.38 -0.49 11.77
N HIS A 111 5.58 0.54 12.59
CA HIS A 111 5.78 0.41 14.02
C HIS A 111 4.57 0.96 14.77
N ILE A 112 4.09 0.22 15.75
CA ILE A 112 3.03 0.66 16.67
C ILE A 112 3.65 0.66 18.07
N ASN A 113 3.63 1.81 18.74
CA ASN A 113 4.26 1.99 20.06
C ASN A 113 5.71 1.47 20.10
N SER A 114 6.49 1.83 19.08
CA SER A 114 7.89 1.42 18.88
C SER A 114 8.13 -0.09 18.65
N GLN A 115 7.08 -0.89 18.50
CA GLN A 115 7.19 -2.30 18.10
C GLN A 115 6.90 -2.49 16.63
N LEU A 116 7.68 -3.32 15.96
CA LEU A 116 7.46 -3.68 14.55
C LEU A 116 6.18 -4.50 14.40
N ALA A 117 5.11 -3.84 13.92
CA ALA A 117 3.81 -4.45 13.68
C ALA A 117 3.75 -5.12 12.30
N PHE A 118 4.40 -4.53 11.30
CA PHE A 118 4.47 -5.09 9.95
C PHE A 118 5.77 -4.68 9.25
N HIS A 119 6.33 -5.63 8.51
CA HIS A 119 7.41 -5.39 7.56
C HIS A 119 7.18 -6.30 6.36
N ASN A 120 7.33 -5.77 5.16
CA ASN A 120 7.33 -6.55 3.92
C ASN A 120 8.72 -6.56 3.28
N SER A 121 8.95 -7.58 2.45
CA SER A 121 10.06 -7.61 1.52
C SER A 121 9.91 -6.54 0.43
N SER A 122 10.88 -6.49 -0.47
CA SER A 122 10.99 -5.58 -1.62
C SER A 122 9.91 -5.75 -2.71
N ASN A 123 8.80 -6.45 -2.44
CA ASN A 123 7.83 -6.88 -3.46
C ASN A 123 6.48 -6.15 -3.34
N TYR A 124 6.44 -4.98 -2.68
CA TYR A 124 5.20 -4.22 -2.51
C TYR A 124 4.55 -3.79 -3.83
N ALA A 125 5.35 -3.26 -4.75
CA ALA A 125 4.89 -2.80 -6.05
C ALA A 125 4.16 -3.93 -6.80
N TYR A 126 4.75 -5.13 -6.85
CA TYR A 126 4.10 -6.30 -7.44
C TYR A 126 2.82 -6.71 -6.71
N LYS A 127 2.86 -6.73 -5.38
CA LYS A 127 1.71 -7.09 -4.55
C LYS A 127 0.49 -6.22 -4.86
N SER A 128 0.68 -4.91 -4.81
CA SER A 128 -0.37 -3.91 -5.03
C SER A 128 -0.88 -3.94 -6.46
N TYR A 129 0.00 -4.10 -7.45
CA TYR A 129 -0.38 -4.24 -8.84
C TYR A 129 -1.28 -5.45 -9.07
N PHE A 130 -0.90 -6.64 -8.57
CA PHE A 130 -1.76 -7.84 -8.68
C PHE A 130 -3.10 -7.68 -7.96
N GLU A 131 -3.11 -7.02 -6.80
CA GLU A 131 -4.34 -6.71 -6.08
C GLU A 131 -5.27 -5.83 -6.94
N HIS A 132 -4.73 -4.80 -7.57
CA HIS A 132 -5.47 -3.88 -8.44
C HIS A 132 -6.02 -4.57 -9.69
N VAL A 133 -5.20 -5.39 -10.35
CA VAL A 133 -5.60 -6.11 -11.57
C VAL A 133 -6.63 -7.19 -11.28
N LEU A 134 -6.47 -7.97 -10.20
CA LEU A 134 -7.24 -9.20 -10.01
C LEU A 134 -8.44 -9.04 -9.06
N MET A 135 -8.37 -8.14 -8.07
CA MET A 135 -9.39 -8.06 -7.01
C MET A 135 -10.47 -7.00 -7.28
N TYR A 136 -10.16 -5.96 -8.07
CA TYR A 136 -11.09 -4.86 -8.31
C TYR A 136 -11.81 -4.98 -9.65
N GLY A 137 -13.09 -4.57 -9.64
CA GLY A 137 -13.91 -4.44 -10.84
C GLY A 137 -13.44 -3.28 -11.73
N GLN A 138 -13.92 -3.26 -12.97
CA GLN A 138 -13.53 -2.26 -13.96
C GLN A 138 -13.89 -0.83 -13.55
N GLU A 139 -15.05 -0.62 -12.91
CA GLU A 139 -15.50 0.70 -12.45
C GLU A 139 -14.50 1.37 -11.47
N ILE A 140 -13.90 0.57 -10.59
CA ILE A 140 -12.91 1.05 -9.61
C ILE A 140 -11.56 1.32 -10.28
N LYS A 141 -11.23 0.51 -11.30
CA LYS A 141 -10.02 0.68 -12.11
C LYS A 141 -10.03 2.00 -12.89
N ASP A 142 -11.20 2.36 -13.43
CA ASP A 142 -11.40 3.56 -14.24
C ASP A 142 -11.69 4.83 -13.41
N SER A 143 -11.86 4.70 -12.09
CA SER A 143 -12.12 5.83 -11.19
C SER A 143 -10.99 6.01 -10.17
N THR A 144 -11.07 5.34 -9.01
CA THR A 144 -10.14 5.57 -7.89
C THR A 144 -8.72 5.13 -8.20
N LEU A 145 -8.54 4.04 -8.95
CA LEU A 145 -7.20 3.55 -9.26
C LEU A 145 -6.51 4.42 -10.31
N THR A 146 -7.26 5.16 -11.13
CA THR A 146 -6.70 6.17 -12.04
C THR A 146 -5.99 7.27 -11.26
N ALA A 147 -6.47 7.64 -10.07
CA ALA A 147 -5.77 8.59 -9.18
C ALA A 147 -4.45 8.03 -8.60
N ALA A 148 -4.31 6.70 -8.53
CA ALA A 148 -3.06 6.01 -8.20
C ALA A 148 -2.13 5.83 -9.43
N GLY A 149 -2.58 6.30 -10.61
CA GLY A 149 -1.89 6.14 -11.90
C GLY A 149 -2.03 4.74 -12.51
N PHE A 150 -3.08 4.01 -12.16
CA PHE A 150 -3.43 2.77 -12.82
C PHE A 150 -4.26 3.04 -14.09
N TYR A 151 -3.79 2.49 -15.21
CA TYR A 151 -4.50 2.52 -16.48
C TYR A 151 -4.53 1.12 -17.07
N HIS A 152 -5.66 0.72 -17.64
CA HIS A 152 -5.77 -0.59 -18.28
C HIS A 152 -4.99 -0.61 -19.60
N ASP A 153 -3.96 -1.45 -19.68
CA ASP A 153 -3.20 -1.67 -20.91
C ASP A 153 -3.87 -2.76 -21.76
N SER A 154 -4.15 -2.48 -23.04
CA SER A 154 -4.73 -3.45 -23.98
C SER A 154 -3.71 -4.53 -24.38
N ALA A 155 -2.46 -4.13 -24.54
CA ALA A 155 -1.30 -5.00 -24.73
C ALA A 155 -0.17 -4.46 -23.85
N ILE A 156 0.45 -5.35 -23.07
CA ILE A 156 1.54 -4.96 -22.17
C ILE A 156 2.83 -4.90 -22.97
N GLY A 157 3.64 -3.85 -22.81
CA GLY A 157 4.89 -3.73 -23.56
C GLY A 157 4.76 -3.08 -24.93
N ASP A 158 3.59 -2.52 -25.27
CA ASP A 158 3.32 -1.95 -26.58
C ASP A 158 2.99 -0.45 -26.53
N LEU A 159 3.64 0.30 -27.42
CA LEU A 159 3.45 1.74 -27.62
C LEU A 159 2.02 2.07 -28.07
N SER A 160 1.37 1.14 -28.77
CA SER A 160 0.00 1.30 -29.27
C SER A 160 -1.07 1.18 -28.18
N SER A 161 -0.68 0.78 -26.96
CA SER A 161 -1.63 0.55 -25.88
C SER A 161 -2.24 1.86 -25.37
N LEU A 162 -3.57 1.87 -25.26
CA LEU A 162 -4.33 3.06 -24.82
C LEU A 162 -3.95 3.47 -23.38
N GLY A 163 -3.62 2.51 -22.52
CA GLY A 163 -3.19 2.77 -21.16
C GLY A 163 -1.83 3.48 -21.10
N PHE A 164 -0.85 3.04 -21.90
CA PHE A 164 0.45 3.70 -22.02
C PHE A 164 0.31 5.13 -22.57
N GLN A 165 -0.49 5.33 -23.63
CA GLN A 165 -0.72 6.66 -24.19
C GLN A 165 -1.31 7.63 -23.16
N LYS A 166 -2.28 7.18 -22.34
CA LYS A 166 -2.82 7.99 -21.23
C LYS A 166 -1.75 8.35 -20.18
N ARG A 167 -0.86 7.40 -19.84
CA ARG A 167 0.27 7.66 -18.92
C ARG A 167 1.26 8.67 -19.52
N CYS A 168 1.60 8.53 -20.79
CA CYS A 168 2.41 9.51 -21.51
C CYS A 168 1.78 10.90 -21.47
N LEU A 169 0.49 11.00 -21.80
CA LEU A 169 -0.24 12.27 -21.77
C LEU A 169 -0.24 12.92 -20.38
N SER A 170 -0.31 12.11 -19.31
CA SER A 170 -0.26 12.64 -17.94
C SER A 170 1.05 13.37 -17.61
N VAL A 171 2.15 13.03 -18.28
CA VAL A 171 3.48 13.65 -18.10
C VAL A 171 3.83 14.64 -19.22
N HIS A 172 3.15 14.55 -20.37
CA HIS A 172 3.41 15.35 -21.56
C HIS A 172 3.23 16.88 -21.36
N GLY A 173 2.60 17.32 -20.26
CA GLY A 173 2.24 18.70 -19.97
C GLY A 173 3.21 19.54 -19.12
N GLN A 174 4.50 19.22 -19.06
CA GLN A 174 5.56 20.00 -18.35
C GLN A 174 5.22 20.43 -16.90
N GLY A 175 4.47 19.59 -16.18
CA GLY A 175 4.02 19.89 -14.83
C GLY A 175 4.28 18.75 -13.85
N ASP A 176 4.25 19.10 -12.57
CA ASP A 176 4.36 18.13 -11.49
C ASP A 176 3.10 17.28 -11.44
N VAL A 177 3.29 15.97 -11.51
CA VAL A 177 2.19 15.01 -11.46
C VAL A 177 2.00 14.59 -10.01
N GLN A 178 0.79 14.77 -9.50
CA GLN A 178 0.41 14.32 -8.18
C GLN A 178 -0.40 13.03 -8.28
N VAL A 179 -0.02 12.03 -7.49
CA VAL A 179 -0.70 10.75 -7.41
C VAL A 179 -0.97 10.37 -5.97
N ALA A 180 -2.08 9.69 -5.72
CA ALA A 180 -2.49 9.29 -4.39
C ALA A 180 -2.85 7.80 -4.37
N ALA A 181 -2.37 7.10 -3.35
CA ALA A 181 -2.61 5.68 -3.16
C ALA A 181 -2.96 5.38 -1.71
N ASN A 182 -3.87 4.42 -1.50
CA ASN A 182 -4.03 3.81 -0.19
C ASN A 182 -2.82 2.91 0.13
N ILE A 183 -2.59 2.64 1.41
CA ILE A 183 -1.48 1.77 1.82
C ILE A 183 -1.96 0.30 1.80
N SER A 184 -1.52 -0.51 0.82
CA SER A 184 -1.96 -1.91 0.67
C SER A 184 -1.22 -2.91 1.57
N ILE A 185 -1.14 -2.58 2.86
CA ILE A 185 -0.60 -3.43 3.92
C ILE A 185 -1.74 -4.17 4.61
N ASP A 186 -1.46 -5.40 5.07
CA ASP A 186 -2.44 -6.29 5.72
C ASP A 186 -3.17 -5.62 6.89
N LEU A 187 -2.47 -4.80 7.68
CA LEU A 187 -3.05 -4.05 8.81
C LEU A 187 -3.77 -2.76 8.40
N MET A 188 -3.44 -2.19 7.24
CA MET A 188 -4.14 -0.99 6.74
C MET A 188 -5.44 -1.36 6.03
N ASN A 189 -5.51 -2.54 5.40
CA ASN A 189 -6.69 -3.01 4.68
C ASN A 189 -7.85 -3.49 5.58
N GLN A 190 -7.61 -3.66 6.89
CA GLN A 190 -8.64 -4.10 7.84
C GLN A 190 -9.63 -2.98 8.19
N PRO A 191 -10.93 -3.29 8.40
CA PRO A 191 -11.98 -2.28 8.52
C PRO A 191 -12.11 -1.62 9.90
N ARG A 192 -11.49 -2.16 10.95
CA ARG A 192 -11.59 -1.60 12.31
C ARG A 192 -10.69 -0.37 12.43
N VAL A 193 -11.16 0.63 13.16
CA VAL A 193 -10.34 1.78 13.54
C VAL A 193 -9.27 1.36 14.54
N LEU A 194 -8.09 1.97 14.46
CA LEU A 194 -7.09 1.81 15.50
C LEU A 194 -7.53 2.59 16.74
N LEU A 195 -7.27 2.00 17.91
CA LEU A 195 -7.51 2.67 19.18
C LEU A 195 -6.73 3.97 19.29
N ASN A 196 -7.30 4.87 20.07
CA ASN A 196 -6.69 6.12 20.48
C ASN A 196 -5.38 5.86 21.28
N SER A 197 -4.55 6.89 21.41
CA SER A 197 -3.27 6.85 22.15
C SER A 197 -2.25 5.79 21.68
N CYS A 198 -2.42 5.20 20.50
CA CYS A 198 -1.39 4.35 19.86
C CYS A 198 -0.49 5.20 18.97
N ASN A 199 0.83 5.19 19.19
CA ASN A 199 1.76 5.87 18.29
C ASN A 199 2.01 4.99 17.06
N VAL A 200 1.60 5.45 15.88
CA VAL A 200 1.84 4.74 14.61
C VAL A 200 2.90 5.45 13.81
N LYS A 201 4.07 4.81 13.69
CA LYS A 201 5.16 5.24 12.82
C LYS A 201 5.16 4.39 11.54
N LEU A 202 4.99 5.05 10.40
CA LEU A 202 5.10 4.45 9.08
C LEU A 202 6.40 4.91 8.44
N THR A 203 7.29 3.96 8.12
CA THR A 203 8.50 4.22 7.34
C THR A 203 8.32 3.62 5.95
N VAL A 204 8.49 4.45 4.93
CA VAL A 204 8.32 4.11 3.51
C VAL A 204 9.68 4.19 2.84
N TYR A 205 10.08 3.16 2.11
CA TYR A 205 11.30 3.23 1.29
C TYR A 205 10.93 3.23 -0.18
N PRO A 206 11.44 4.20 -0.97
CA PRO A 206 11.14 4.29 -2.38
C PRO A 206 11.88 3.23 -3.20
N ASN A 207 11.37 2.97 -4.40
CA ASN A 207 12.00 2.16 -5.44
C ASN A 207 12.99 2.97 -6.27
N ASP A 208 13.87 2.25 -6.97
CA ASP A 208 14.86 2.84 -7.87
C ASP A 208 14.18 3.45 -9.10
N SER A 209 14.66 4.60 -9.58
CA SER A 209 14.06 5.31 -10.72
C SER A 209 13.96 4.46 -11.98
N LYS A 210 14.91 3.53 -12.19
CA LYS A 210 14.92 2.59 -13.32
C LYS A 210 13.72 1.65 -13.37
N PHE A 211 13.09 1.39 -12.23
CA PHE A 211 11.88 0.58 -12.14
C PHE A 211 10.61 1.43 -12.36
N LEU A 212 10.66 2.73 -12.07
CA LEU A 212 9.49 3.62 -12.09
C LEU A 212 9.18 4.19 -13.48
N ILE A 213 10.09 4.06 -14.44
CA ILE A 213 9.99 4.70 -15.75
C ILE A 213 10.00 3.63 -16.84
N GLU A 214 9.04 3.75 -17.74
CA GLU A 214 8.88 2.98 -18.96
C GLU A 214 9.27 3.87 -20.14
N ALA A 215 10.22 3.44 -20.98
CA ALA A 215 10.65 4.24 -22.14
C ALA A 215 10.80 3.40 -23.40
N PHE A 216 10.32 3.94 -24.52
CA PHE A 216 10.43 3.34 -25.85
C PHE A 216 11.20 4.28 -26.79
N ASN A 217 11.89 3.68 -27.77
CA ASN A 217 12.73 4.40 -28.74
C ASN A 217 13.69 5.40 -28.07
N ARG A 218 14.23 4.98 -26.91
CA ARG A 218 15.16 5.77 -26.09
C ARG A 218 16.50 5.93 -26.79
N ASP A 219 17.00 7.16 -26.82
CA ASP A 219 18.39 7.44 -27.19
C ASP A 219 19.33 6.82 -26.13
N PRO A 220 20.31 5.97 -26.52
CA PRO A 220 21.23 5.31 -25.59
C PRO A 220 21.88 6.25 -24.57
N ASP A 221 22.08 7.54 -24.90
CA ASP A 221 22.78 8.50 -24.04
C ASP A 221 21.87 9.22 -23.02
N THR A 222 20.54 9.18 -23.18
CA THR A 222 19.61 9.94 -22.31
C THR A 222 19.15 9.10 -21.14
N GLU A 223 19.59 9.33 -19.91
CA GLU A 223 19.17 8.56 -18.72
C GLU A 223 18.04 9.25 -17.96
N PHE A 224 16.86 8.63 -17.95
CA PHE A 224 15.72 9.17 -17.20
C PHE A 224 15.88 8.98 -15.69
N ARG A 225 15.56 10.04 -14.94
CA ARG A 225 15.51 10.06 -13.49
C ARG A 225 14.10 10.44 -13.02
N PHE A 226 13.58 9.67 -12.08
CA PHE A 226 12.32 9.92 -11.41
C PHE A 226 12.61 10.75 -10.16
N LYS A 227 12.14 12.01 -10.12
CA LYS A 227 12.34 12.90 -8.98
C LYS A 227 11.04 13.07 -8.21
N ILE A 228 11.07 12.74 -6.93
CA ILE A 228 9.97 13.05 -6.01
C ILE A 228 10.21 14.48 -5.52
N LYS A 229 9.20 15.33 -5.59
CA LYS A 229 9.25 16.71 -5.10
C LYS A 229 8.68 16.86 -3.71
N ASP A 230 7.54 16.23 -3.47
CA ASP A 230 6.86 16.29 -2.18
C ASP A 230 6.13 14.98 -1.89
N VAL A 231 6.01 14.68 -0.59
CA VAL A 231 5.27 13.52 -0.09
C VAL A 231 4.64 13.84 1.25
N TYR A 232 3.35 13.52 1.37
CA TYR A 232 2.62 13.62 2.61
C TYR A 232 1.60 12.48 2.75
N ALA A 233 1.25 12.16 3.99
CA ALA A 233 0.20 11.19 4.32
C ALA A 233 -1.10 11.94 4.62
N LEU A 234 -2.18 11.57 3.94
CA LEU A 234 -3.52 12.06 4.25
C LEU A 234 -4.26 11.02 5.11
N VAL A 235 -4.53 11.40 6.35
CA VAL A 235 -5.05 10.48 7.37
C VAL A 235 -6.47 10.87 7.75
N ASN A 236 -7.36 9.89 7.83
CA ASN A 236 -8.70 10.09 8.38
C ASN A 236 -8.75 9.71 9.87
N GLU A 237 -9.22 10.64 10.69
CA GLU A 237 -9.43 10.48 12.13
C GLU A 237 -10.91 10.61 12.47
N PHE A 238 -11.38 9.80 13.42
CA PHE A 238 -12.73 9.89 13.98
C PHE A 238 -12.71 10.43 15.40
N ASP A 239 -13.59 11.39 15.66
CA ASP A 239 -13.93 11.83 17.01
C ASP A 239 -15.23 11.13 17.42
N LEU A 240 -15.16 10.31 18.47
CA LEU A 240 -16.30 9.54 18.98
C LEU A 240 -17.04 10.31 20.06
N ALA A 241 -18.31 9.99 20.26
CA ALA A 241 -19.09 10.47 21.40
C ALA A 241 -18.55 9.87 22.71
N ASP A 242 -18.55 10.67 23.78
CA ASP A 242 -17.95 10.30 25.08
C ASP A 242 -18.53 8.99 25.66
N GLY A 243 -19.82 8.74 25.46
CA GLY A 243 -20.45 7.49 25.89
C GLY A 243 -19.86 6.25 25.21
N LEU A 244 -19.55 6.34 23.91
CA LEU A 244 -18.96 5.25 23.14
C LEU A 244 -17.48 5.06 23.47
N SER A 245 -16.71 6.15 23.62
CA SER A 245 -15.30 6.05 24.02
C SER A 245 -15.16 5.41 25.40
N ASN A 246 -16.02 5.78 26.36
CA ASN A 246 -16.02 5.20 27.70
C ASN A 246 -16.36 3.70 27.67
N ALA A 247 -17.36 3.31 26.87
CA ALA A 247 -17.71 1.90 26.69
C ALA A 247 -16.57 1.09 26.06
N LEU A 248 -15.87 1.67 25.07
CA LEU A 248 -14.69 1.04 24.47
C LEU A 248 -13.55 0.90 25.48
N GLU A 249 -13.26 1.93 26.28
CA GLU A 249 -12.26 1.87 27.33
C GLU A 249 -12.58 0.80 28.38
N ALA A 250 -13.83 0.72 28.84
CA ALA A 250 -14.28 -0.34 29.75
C ALA A 250 -14.07 -1.74 29.14
N ALA A 251 -14.43 -1.92 27.87
CA ALA A 251 -14.23 -3.18 27.15
C ALA A 251 -12.73 -3.54 26.98
N VAL A 252 -11.86 -2.55 26.78
CA VAL A 252 -10.39 -2.75 26.73
C VAL A 252 -9.89 -3.27 28.08
N ILE A 253 -10.37 -2.68 29.18
CA ILE A 253 -9.99 -3.07 30.56
C ILE A 253 -10.48 -4.48 30.88
N GLU A 254 -11.73 -4.79 30.53
CA GLU A 254 -12.36 -6.08 30.81
C GLU A 254 -11.71 -7.22 30.02
N HIS A 255 -11.66 -7.08 28.70
CA HIS A 255 -11.17 -8.15 27.81
C HIS A 255 -9.65 -8.22 27.72
N LYS A 256 -8.92 -7.16 28.14
CA LYS A 256 -7.44 -7.01 28.15
C LYS A 256 -6.74 -7.19 26.80
N LEU A 257 -7.42 -7.64 25.77
CA LEU A 257 -6.89 -7.99 24.46
C LEU A 257 -7.89 -7.57 23.38
N ILE A 258 -7.42 -6.82 22.40
CA ILE A 258 -8.20 -6.42 21.23
C ILE A 258 -7.63 -7.11 20.01
N GLN A 259 -8.52 -7.64 19.18
CA GLN A 259 -8.15 -8.43 18.01
C GLN A 259 -8.51 -7.66 16.75
N TYR A 260 -7.52 -7.44 15.90
CA TYR A 260 -7.71 -6.88 14.58
C TYR A 260 -7.82 -8.02 13.56
N PRO A 261 -8.96 -8.13 12.85
CA PRO A 261 -9.13 -9.11 11.79
C PRO A 261 -8.31 -8.67 10.58
N MET A 262 -7.31 -9.45 10.15
CA MET A 262 -6.52 -9.11 8.96
C MET A 262 -6.45 -10.27 7.98
N ILE A 263 -6.19 -9.95 6.71
CA ILE A 263 -5.89 -10.94 5.68
C ILE A 263 -4.46 -10.66 5.27
N SER A 264 -3.57 -11.60 5.58
CA SER A 264 -2.17 -11.49 5.18
C SER A 264 -1.96 -11.97 3.77
N SER A 265 -1.44 -11.08 2.94
CA SER A 265 -1.02 -11.41 1.59
C SER A 265 0.50 -11.44 1.53
N GLN A 266 1.04 -12.60 1.19
CA GLN A 266 2.48 -12.80 1.09
C GLN A 266 2.89 -12.96 -0.37
N VAL A 267 3.94 -12.25 -0.75
CA VAL A 267 4.57 -12.38 -2.06
C VAL A 267 5.90 -13.08 -1.90
N ARG A 268 6.10 -14.17 -2.64
CA ARG A 268 7.38 -14.88 -2.73
C ARG A 268 7.82 -14.90 -4.18
N SER A 269 9.05 -14.50 -4.45
CA SER A 269 9.64 -14.58 -5.78
C SER A 269 10.67 -15.71 -5.83
N PHE A 270 10.72 -16.41 -6.96
CA PHE A 270 11.70 -17.44 -7.25
C PHE A 270 12.33 -17.15 -8.60
N TYR A 271 13.64 -17.30 -8.68
CA TYR A 271 14.37 -17.18 -9.94
C TYR A 271 14.42 -18.55 -10.63
N ILE A 272 14.06 -18.58 -11.91
CA ILE A 272 14.16 -19.77 -12.77
C ILE A 272 15.21 -19.46 -13.85
N GLU A 273 16.25 -20.29 -13.88
CA GLU A 273 17.33 -20.19 -14.87
C GLU A 273 16.80 -20.45 -16.29
N PRO A 274 17.41 -19.81 -17.31
CA PRO A 274 17.02 -20.05 -18.70
C PRO A 274 17.25 -21.52 -19.07
N ASN A 275 16.37 -22.08 -19.91
CA ASN A 275 16.30 -23.50 -20.30
C ASN A 275 15.94 -24.49 -19.18
N ARG A 276 15.57 -24.00 -18.00
CA ARG A 276 15.07 -24.84 -16.91
C ARG A 276 13.53 -24.83 -16.88
N LEU A 277 12.93 -26.02 -16.81
CA LEU A 277 11.47 -26.21 -16.78
C LEU A 277 10.92 -26.45 -15.36
N ASP A 278 11.80 -26.66 -14.39
CA ASP A 278 11.46 -26.87 -12.98
C ASP A 278 11.90 -25.69 -12.11
N ALA A 279 11.05 -25.30 -11.17
CA ALA A 279 11.42 -24.35 -10.13
C ALA A 279 12.04 -25.12 -8.95
N PRO A 280 13.04 -24.56 -8.25
CA PRO A 280 13.63 -25.22 -7.08
C PRO A 280 12.56 -25.51 -6.03
N ALA A 281 12.65 -26.70 -5.41
CA ALA A 281 11.71 -27.18 -4.40
C ALA A 281 11.82 -26.39 -3.08
N ASN A 282 11.33 -25.16 -3.10
CA ASN A 282 11.20 -24.34 -1.90
C ASN A 282 9.87 -24.66 -1.22
N THR A 283 9.89 -24.76 0.11
CA THR A 283 8.68 -24.90 0.92
C THR A 283 7.84 -23.62 0.82
N LEU A 284 6.90 -23.60 -0.13
CA LEU A 284 6.05 -22.45 -0.43
C LEU A 284 5.16 -22.06 0.76
N PHE A 285 4.68 -23.07 1.51
CA PHE A 285 3.82 -22.90 2.67
C PHE A 285 4.28 -23.84 3.78
N THR A 286 4.69 -23.28 4.92
CA THR A 286 5.19 -24.07 6.06
C THR A 286 4.14 -24.33 7.13
N SER A 287 3.12 -23.47 7.26
CA SER A 287 2.16 -23.56 8.37
C SER A 287 0.71 -23.25 8.03
N LYS A 288 0.43 -22.52 6.95
CA LYS A 288 -0.93 -22.10 6.59
C LYS A 288 -1.16 -22.21 5.09
N MET A 289 -2.23 -22.91 4.74
CA MET A 289 -2.67 -23.07 3.35
C MET A 289 -3.41 -21.80 2.90
N PRO A 290 -3.00 -21.18 1.77
CA PRO A 290 -3.67 -20.01 1.24
C PRO A 290 -5.04 -20.34 0.67
N ARG A 291 -5.93 -19.35 0.71
CA ARG A 291 -7.26 -19.46 0.09
C ARG A 291 -7.19 -19.31 -1.43
N ARG A 292 -6.24 -18.50 -1.90
CA ARG A 292 -6.00 -18.21 -3.32
C ARG A 292 -4.50 -18.06 -3.57
N ILE A 293 -4.05 -18.58 -4.70
CA ILE A 293 -2.67 -18.49 -5.17
C ILE A 293 -2.71 -17.83 -6.55
N PHE A 294 -1.92 -16.78 -6.70
CA PHE A 294 -1.65 -16.15 -7.99
C PHE A 294 -0.20 -16.40 -8.37
N LEU A 295 0.02 -16.73 -9.64
CA LEU A 295 1.33 -16.98 -10.22
C LEU A 295 1.51 -16.02 -11.38
N GLY A 296 2.60 -15.25 -11.35
CA GLY A 296 3.03 -14.40 -12.46
C GLY A 296 4.47 -14.70 -12.82
N LEU A 297 4.79 -14.68 -14.12
CA LEU A 297 6.15 -14.85 -14.63
C LEU A 297 6.63 -13.51 -15.18
N VAL A 298 7.87 -13.14 -14.86
CA VAL A 298 8.46 -11.84 -15.21
C VAL A 298 9.90 -12.04 -15.67
N ASP A 299 10.39 -11.27 -16.63
CA ASP A 299 11.83 -11.28 -16.95
C ASP A 299 12.65 -10.83 -15.71
N ALA A 300 13.78 -11.48 -15.44
CA ALA A 300 14.62 -11.14 -14.30
C ALA A 300 15.20 -9.72 -14.38
N GLU A 301 15.48 -9.23 -15.58
CA GLU A 301 15.89 -7.83 -15.80
C GLU A 301 14.76 -6.85 -15.49
N ALA A 302 13.54 -7.16 -15.96
CA ALA A 302 12.36 -6.36 -15.66
C ALA A 302 12.02 -6.39 -14.16
N TYR A 303 12.26 -7.52 -13.49
CA TYR A 303 12.00 -7.69 -12.06
C TYR A 303 12.81 -6.70 -11.20
N ASN A 304 14.09 -6.52 -11.54
CA ASN A 304 15.02 -5.63 -10.84
C ASN A 304 14.96 -4.18 -11.33
N GLY A 305 14.21 -3.89 -12.40
CA GLY A 305 14.06 -2.58 -13.00
C GLY A 305 15.01 -2.36 -14.17
N SER A 306 14.43 -2.21 -15.36
CA SER A 306 15.12 -1.79 -16.59
C SER A 306 14.15 -0.92 -17.40
N CYS A 307 14.60 0.26 -17.86
CA CYS A 307 13.76 1.13 -18.69
C CYS A 307 13.39 0.51 -20.05
N LYS A 308 14.06 -0.58 -20.47
CA LYS A 308 13.93 -1.17 -21.82
C LYS A 308 13.00 -2.39 -21.87
N ARG A 309 12.82 -3.11 -20.76
CA ARG A 309 12.02 -4.34 -20.71
C ARG A 309 10.94 -4.23 -19.64
N LEU A 310 9.72 -4.43 -20.09
CA LEU A 310 8.54 -4.36 -19.27
C LEU A 310 8.20 -5.69 -18.61
N TRP A 311 7.38 -5.58 -17.59
CA TRP A 311 6.58 -6.69 -17.10
C TRP A 311 5.75 -7.23 -18.28
N GLY A 312 6.02 -8.46 -18.75
CA GLY A 312 5.20 -9.12 -19.80
C GLY A 312 5.79 -9.20 -21.22
N THR A 313 7.01 -8.74 -21.49
CA THR A 313 7.65 -8.97 -22.81
C THR A 313 8.26 -10.37 -22.93
N ARG A 314 8.06 -11.01 -24.08
CA ARG A 314 8.51 -12.38 -24.40
C ARG A 314 10.03 -12.57 -24.31
N GLU A 315 10.35 -13.78 -23.86
CA GLU A 315 11.59 -14.57 -23.98
C GLU A 315 12.83 -14.19 -23.16
N THR A 316 13.19 -15.17 -22.32
CA THR A 316 14.42 -15.44 -21.56
C THR A 316 14.46 -14.92 -20.13
N THR A 317 14.75 -15.86 -19.20
CA THR A 317 14.79 -15.76 -17.71
C THR A 317 13.48 -15.41 -17.01
N LEU A 318 12.85 -16.36 -16.30
CA LEU A 318 11.55 -16.15 -15.65
C LEU A 318 11.70 -16.08 -14.11
N ALA A 319 11.30 -14.95 -13.51
CA ALA A 319 11.02 -14.82 -12.10
C ALA A 319 9.55 -15.14 -11.84
N ALA A 320 9.27 -16.21 -11.09
CA ALA A 320 7.91 -16.57 -10.68
C ALA A 320 7.56 -15.83 -9.38
N THR A 321 6.60 -14.93 -9.44
CA THR A 321 6.06 -14.24 -8.25
C THR A 321 4.77 -14.94 -7.82
N LEU A 322 4.81 -15.58 -6.66
CA LEU A 322 3.68 -16.23 -6.02
C LEU A 322 3.06 -15.30 -4.99
N LEU A 323 1.82 -14.87 -5.22
CA LEU A 323 1.04 -14.12 -4.24
C LEU A 323 0.02 -15.04 -3.59
N ALA A 324 0.17 -15.25 -2.30
CA ALA A 324 -0.68 -16.11 -1.48
C ALA A 324 -1.47 -15.26 -0.50
N GLN A 325 -2.80 -15.29 -0.59
CA GLN A 325 -3.69 -14.65 0.37
C GLN A 325 -4.09 -15.64 1.47
N ASN A 326 -3.68 -15.33 2.70
CA ASN A 326 -3.93 -16.08 3.93
C ASN A 326 -4.75 -15.21 4.90
N VAL A 327 -5.84 -15.72 5.50
CA VAL A 327 -6.50 -14.97 6.58
C VAL A 327 -5.68 -15.13 7.87
N GLN A 328 -5.26 -14.03 8.50
CA GLN A 328 -4.40 -14.06 9.68
C GLN A 328 -4.98 -13.20 10.81
N ARG A 329 -4.89 -13.66 12.05
CA ARG A 329 -5.08 -12.82 13.22
C ARG A 329 -3.71 -12.56 13.84
N ARG A 330 -3.26 -11.30 13.86
CA ARG A 330 -2.15 -10.89 14.75
C ARG A 330 -2.79 -10.30 15.99
N ARG A 331 -2.39 -10.82 17.15
CA ARG A 331 -2.60 -10.13 18.42
C ARG A 331 -1.56 -9.02 18.47
N LEU A 332 -1.98 -7.77 18.45
CA LEU A 332 -1.13 -6.68 18.87
C LEU A 332 -1.15 -6.69 20.41
N PRO A 333 0.00 -6.75 21.10
CA PRO A 333 0.01 -6.65 22.55
C PRO A 333 -0.51 -5.26 22.94
N ILE A 334 -1.64 -5.22 23.64
CA ILE A 334 -2.03 -4.03 24.39
C ILE A 334 -1.17 -4.05 25.65
N PHE A 335 -0.30 -3.05 25.78
CA PHE A 335 0.54 -2.93 26.96
C PHE A 335 -0.30 -2.54 28.17
N ARG A 336 -0.07 -3.26 29.28
CA ARG A 336 -0.53 -2.87 30.61
C ARG A 336 0.02 -1.47 30.92
N PHE A 337 -0.86 -0.50 31.08
CA PHE A 337 -0.54 0.67 31.89
C PHE A 337 -0.32 0.18 33.32
N ARG A 338 0.94 0.12 33.76
CA ARG A 338 1.27 -0.06 35.18
C ARG A 338 1.02 1.29 35.84
N ALA A 339 -0.17 1.47 36.41
CA ALA A 339 -0.40 2.54 37.37
C ALA A 339 0.49 2.22 38.59
N GLU A 340 1.60 2.93 38.74
CA GLU A 340 2.33 2.94 40.01
C GLU A 340 1.46 3.66 41.05
N PRO A 341 1.16 3.06 42.20
CA PRO A 341 0.49 3.77 43.27
C PRO A 341 1.44 4.86 43.78
N ARG A 342 0.93 6.10 43.80
CA ARG A 342 1.58 7.23 44.48
C ARG A 342 1.98 6.80 45.88
N ARG A 343 3.29 6.78 46.17
CA ARG A 343 3.80 6.69 47.55
C ARG A 343 3.33 7.91 48.31
N THR A 344 2.30 7.75 49.12
CA THR A 344 1.99 8.63 50.25
C THR A 344 3.16 8.57 51.23
N GLY A 345 3.66 9.74 51.61
CA GLY A 345 4.82 9.88 52.49
C GLY A 345 4.58 9.31 53.88
N GLN A 346 5.66 8.83 54.48
CA GLN A 346 5.83 8.80 55.92
C GLN A 346 7.15 9.51 56.23
N LEU A 347 6.99 10.61 56.97
CA LEU A 347 8.04 11.34 57.66
C LEU A 347 8.66 10.42 58.72
N ALA A 348 9.96 10.58 58.92
CA ALA A 348 10.69 10.10 60.06
C ALA A 348 10.00 10.51 61.39
N PHE A 349 9.80 9.55 62.28
CA PHE A 349 10.52 9.41 63.56
C PHE A 349 10.29 8.00 64.12
#